data_AF-A0A7C3C4K6-F1
#
_entry.id   AF-A0A7C3C4K6-F1
#
_cell.length_a   1.000
_cell.length_b   1.000
_cell.length_c   1.000
_cell.angle_alpha   90.00
_cell.angle_beta   90.00
_cell.angle_gamma   90.00
#
_symmetry.space_group_name_H-M   'P 1'
#
loop_
_entity.id
_entity.type
_entity.pdbx_description
1 polymer ?
#
loop_
_entity_poly.entity_id
_entity_poly.type
_entity_poly.pdbx_seq_one_letter_code
_entity_poly.pdbx_strand_id
1 'polypeptide(L)'
;MGIFNQRHKELLPPRTAVEMKIEPGAEALLTQMGRKMHTKARSKILDRAIGHLRETEHISDITPWFSEERFCAQRRTTVRLSPENAAYADTLAAMTGRGRPSLLLDMVYLAASRLGPEDYETMR
;
A
#
# COMPACT_ATOMS: atom_id res chain seq x y z
N MET A 1 3.06 2.58 -47.52
CA MET A 1 1.78 3.04 -46.95
C MET A 1 1.60 2.33 -45.62
N GLY A 2 1.44 3.10 -44.53
CA GLY A 2 1.81 2.70 -43.17
C GLY A 2 1.03 1.54 -42.57
N ILE A 3 1.77 0.67 -41.88
CA ILE A 3 1.25 -0.37 -41.00
C ILE A 3 0.74 0.34 -39.73
N PHE A 4 -0.57 0.37 -39.54
CA PHE A 4 -1.20 0.92 -38.34
C PHE A 4 -0.83 0.04 -37.13
N ASN A 5 0.11 0.52 -36.31
CA ASN A 5 0.45 -0.11 -35.05
C ASN A 5 -0.55 0.38 -33.98
N GLN A 6 -1.70 -0.31 -33.90
CA GLN A 6 -2.73 -0.05 -32.91
C GLN A 6 -2.25 -0.63 -31.56
N ARG A 7 -1.46 0.15 -30.82
CA ARG A 7 -1.15 -0.16 -29.42
C ARG A 7 -2.46 -0.12 -28.64
N HIS A 8 -3.05 -1.28 -28.39
CA HIS A 8 -4.06 -1.47 -27.35
C HIS A 8 -3.46 -0.98 -26.04
N LYS A 9 -3.80 0.24 -25.61
CA LYS A 9 -3.63 0.65 -24.22
C LYS A 9 -4.69 -0.13 -23.45
N GLU A 10 -4.29 -1.24 -22.84
CA GLU A 10 -5.11 -1.86 -21.80
C GLU A 10 -5.47 -0.76 -20.78
N LEU A 11 -6.76 -0.44 -20.68
CA LEU A 11 -7.25 0.49 -19.68
C LEU A 11 -7.08 -0.20 -18.34
N LEU A 12 -5.99 0.13 -17.63
CA LEU A 12 -5.81 -0.30 -16.25
C LEU A 12 -7.07 0.10 -15.46
N PRO A 13 -7.63 -0.82 -14.66
CA PRO A 13 -8.86 -0.55 -13.93
C PRO A 13 -8.68 0.67 -13.02
N PRO A 14 -9.75 1.47 -12.82
CA PRO A 14 -9.66 2.67 -12.03
C PRO A 14 -9.25 2.34 -10.58
N ARG A 15 -8.31 3.12 -10.05
CA ARG A 15 -7.86 2.97 -8.66
C ARG A 15 -8.99 3.24 -7.67
N THR A 16 -9.09 2.38 -6.67
CA THR A 16 -10.10 2.43 -5.61
C THR A 16 -9.70 3.44 -4.53
N ALA A 17 -10.60 4.36 -4.20
CA ALA A 17 -10.41 5.27 -3.07
C ALA A 17 -10.73 4.52 -1.76
N VAL A 18 -9.78 4.56 -0.82
CA VAL A 18 -9.87 3.85 0.44
C VAL A 18 -9.58 4.81 1.60
N GLU A 19 -10.46 4.82 2.59
CA GLU A 19 -10.23 5.57 3.84
C GLU A 19 -9.15 4.88 4.68
N MET A 20 -8.27 5.66 5.26
CA MET A 20 -7.14 5.24 6.06
C MET A 20 -7.08 6.09 7.34
N LYS A 21 -6.85 5.43 8.47
CA LYS A 21 -6.41 6.10 9.70
C LYS A 21 -4.92 6.45 9.58
N ILE A 22 -4.51 7.62 10.06
CA ILE A 22 -3.10 8.02 10.01
C ILE A 22 -2.70 8.79 11.27
N GLU A 23 -1.43 8.68 11.63
CA GLU A 23 -0.79 9.44 12.69
C GLU A 23 0.61 9.95 12.25
N PRO A 24 1.22 10.91 12.98
CA PRO A 24 2.44 11.58 12.54
C PRO A 24 3.64 10.68 12.21
N GLY A 25 3.83 9.56 12.92
CA GLY A 25 4.87 8.58 12.67
C GLY A 25 4.74 7.92 11.29
N ALA A 26 3.53 7.50 10.92
CA ALA A 26 3.23 6.95 9.61
C ALA A 26 3.41 8.01 8.50
N GLU A 27 3.09 9.28 8.75
CA GLU A 27 3.39 10.36 7.79
C GLU A 27 4.90 10.53 7.57
N ALA A 28 5.69 10.45 8.64
CA ALA A 28 7.15 10.52 8.56
C ALA A 28 7.72 9.32 7.77
N LEU A 29 7.24 8.11 8.04
CA LEU A 29 7.62 6.90 7.31
C LEU A 29 7.27 7.00 5.82
N LEU A 30 6.03 7.37 5.50
CA LEU A 30 5.60 7.57 4.10
C LEU A 30 6.46 8.62 3.39
N THR A 31 6.84 9.70 4.08
CA THR A 31 7.74 10.71 3.53
C THR A 31 9.13 10.13 3.24
N GLN A 32 9.69 9.33 4.15
CA GLN A 32 10.99 8.67 3.95
C GLN A 32 10.94 7.66 2.80
N MET A 33 9.91 6.82 2.76
CA MET A 33 9.67 5.87 1.68
C MET A 33 9.55 6.60 0.33
N GLY A 34 8.77 7.68 0.29
CA GLY A 34 8.60 8.50 -0.91
C GLY A 34 9.90 9.09 -1.44
N ARG A 35 10.80 9.53 -0.54
CA ARG A 35 12.15 9.99 -0.93
C ARG A 35 12.93 8.88 -1.64
N LYS A 36 12.92 7.66 -1.09
CA LYS A 36 13.61 6.49 -1.68
C LYS A 36 12.99 6.04 -3.01
N MET A 37 11.66 6.16 -3.13
CA MET A 37 10.87 5.83 -4.34
C MET A 37 10.79 6.98 -5.37
N HIS A 38 11.47 8.11 -5.15
CA HIS A 38 11.38 9.30 -6.01
C HIS A 38 9.95 9.81 -6.28
N THR A 39 9.10 9.77 -5.26
CA THR A 39 7.73 10.29 -5.37
C THR A 39 7.25 10.94 -4.08
N LYS A 40 6.41 11.96 -4.21
CA LYS A 40 5.71 12.60 -3.09
C LYS A 40 4.25 12.14 -2.98
N ALA A 41 3.78 11.33 -3.93
CA ALA A 41 2.38 10.93 -4.01
C ALA A 41 2.10 9.79 -3.03
N ARG A 42 1.44 10.10 -1.91
CA ARG A 42 1.08 9.13 -0.85
C ARG A 42 0.42 7.86 -1.41
N SER A 43 -0.57 8.03 -2.28
CA SER A 43 -1.25 6.91 -2.93
C SER A 43 -0.29 6.02 -3.72
N LYS A 44 0.70 6.60 -4.40
CA LYS A 44 1.71 5.84 -5.16
C LYS A 44 2.63 5.06 -4.22
N ILE A 45 3.05 5.68 -3.12
CA ILE A 45 3.94 5.09 -2.12
C ILE A 45 3.27 3.87 -1.48
N LEU A 46 2.06 4.06 -0.97
CA LEU A 46 1.28 2.99 -0.34
C LEU A 46 0.95 1.86 -1.31
N ASP A 47 0.51 2.20 -2.51
CA ASP A 47 0.16 1.21 -3.52
C ASP A 47 1.36 0.34 -3.92
N ARG A 48 2.54 0.95 -4.10
CA ARG A 48 3.78 0.20 -4.36
C ARG A 48 4.20 -0.66 -3.18
N ALA A 49 4.15 -0.10 -1.97
CA ALA A 49 4.53 -0.82 -0.75
C ALA A 49 3.62 -2.03 -0.46
N ILE A 50 2.30 -1.87 -0.62
CA ILE A 50 1.34 -2.95 -0.45
C ILE A 50 1.49 -3.98 -1.58
N GLY A 51 1.71 -3.51 -2.82
CA GLY A 51 2.01 -4.39 -3.96
C GLY A 51 3.22 -5.28 -3.67
N HIS A 52 4.31 -4.68 -3.18
CA HIS A 52 5.50 -5.42 -2.78
C HIS A 52 5.20 -6.44 -1.68
N LEU A 53 4.59 -6.05 -0.55
CA LEU A 53 4.23 -6.98 0.52
C LEU A 53 3.39 -8.16 0.01
N ARG A 54 2.43 -7.91 -0.87
CA ARG A 54 1.57 -8.94 -1.45
C ARG A 54 2.35 -9.91 -2.35
N GLU A 55 3.40 -9.42 -3.02
CA GLU A 55 4.21 -10.19 -3.97
C GLU A 55 5.35 -10.97 -3.28
N THR A 56 5.85 -10.48 -2.14
CA THR A 56 7.04 -11.04 -1.48
C THR A 56 6.73 -11.77 -0.17
N GLU A 57 5.63 -11.42 0.52
CA GLU A 57 5.30 -12.01 1.82
C GLU A 57 4.13 -12.98 1.71
N HIS A 58 4.23 -14.13 2.39
CA HIS A 58 3.11 -15.03 2.49
C HIS A 58 2.10 -14.51 3.54
N ILE A 59 0.80 -14.57 3.23
CA ILE A 59 -0.24 -13.94 4.06
C ILE A 59 -0.27 -14.49 5.49
N SER A 60 0.05 -15.78 5.71
CA SER A 60 0.12 -16.37 7.04
C SER A 60 1.20 -15.75 7.93
N ASP A 61 2.27 -15.24 7.31
CA ASP A 61 3.46 -14.77 8.03
C ASP A 61 3.26 -13.35 8.54
N ILE A 62 2.45 -12.57 7.82
CA ILE A 62 2.14 -11.19 8.18
C ILE A 62 0.82 -11.04 8.93
N THR A 63 -0.11 -11.99 8.83
CA THR A 63 -1.41 -11.91 9.53
C THR A 63 -1.25 -11.67 11.04
N PRO A 64 -0.31 -12.33 11.76
CA PRO A 64 -0.06 -12.05 13.18
C PRO A 64 0.31 -10.59 13.48
N TRP A 65 0.88 -9.86 12.53
CA TRP A 65 1.16 -8.43 12.68
C TRP A 65 -0.11 -7.63 12.94
N PHE A 66 -1.25 -8.05 12.42
CA PHE A 66 -2.49 -7.28 12.49
C PHE A 66 -3.40 -7.70 13.66
N SER A 67 -2.96 -8.66 14.48
CA SER A 67 -3.74 -9.25 15.59
C SER A 67 -4.20 -8.25 16.65
N GLU A 68 -3.50 -7.13 16.81
CA GLU A 68 -3.79 -6.11 17.83
C GLU A 68 -3.75 -4.70 17.23
N GLU A 69 -4.60 -3.79 17.72
CA GLU A 69 -4.52 -2.37 17.35
C GLU A 69 -3.42 -1.67 18.16
N ARG A 70 -2.27 -1.44 17.51
CA ARG A 70 -1.08 -0.87 18.16
C ARG A 70 -0.99 0.65 18.12
N PHE A 71 -1.82 1.30 17.30
CA PHE A 71 -1.67 2.72 16.98
C PHE A 71 -2.92 3.53 17.32
N CYS A 72 -2.73 4.65 18.04
CA CYS A 72 -3.77 5.61 18.33
C CYS A 72 -3.83 6.67 17.22
N ALA A 73 -4.59 6.39 16.15
CA ALA A 73 -4.69 7.30 15.03
C ALA A 73 -5.50 8.56 15.39
N GLN A 74 -4.96 9.73 15.06
CA GLN A 74 -5.58 11.02 15.36
C GLN A 74 -6.32 11.62 14.16
N ARG A 75 -6.08 11.11 12.95
CA ARG A 75 -6.62 11.66 11.70
C ARG A 75 -7.08 10.55 10.77
N ARG A 76 -7.94 10.94 9.81
CA ARG A 76 -8.31 10.12 8.66
C ARG A 76 -7.86 10.79 7.38
N THR A 77 -7.50 9.98 6.40
CA THR A 77 -7.16 10.41 5.04
C THR A 77 -7.73 9.42 4.04
N THR A 78 -7.77 9.81 2.77
CA THR A 78 -8.10 8.90 1.67
C THR A 78 -6.86 8.63 0.85
N VAL A 79 -6.68 7.38 0.43
CA VAL A 79 -5.60 6.94 -0.47
C VAL A 79 -6.20 6.17 -1.64
N ARG A 80 -5.51 6.16 -2.78
CA ARG A 80 -5.97 5.46 -3.98
C ARG A 80 -5.08 4.25 -4.28
N LEU A 81 -5.63 3.06 -4.11
CA LEU A 81 -4.95 1.79 -4.35
C LEU A 81 -5.38 1.18 -5.67
N SER A 82 -4.53 0.35 -6.27
CA SER A 82 -4.96 -0.55 -7.34
C SER A 82 -6.06 -1.48 -6.83
N PRO A 83 -6.95 -1.99 -7.70
CA PRO A 83 -8.02 -2.89 -7.28
C PRO A 83 -7.50 -4.13 -6.55
N GLU A 84 -6.35 -4.66 -6.96
CA GLU A 84 -5.76 -5.85 -6.37
C GLU A 84 -5.24 -5.56 -4.96
N ASN A 85 -4.59 -4.41 -4.75
CA ASN A 85 -4.13 -3.98 -3.43
C ASN A 85 -5.29 -3.62 -2.50
N ALA A 86 -6.36 -3.05 -3.04
CA ALA A 86 -7.59 -2.80 -2.29
C ALA A 86 -8.22 -4.13 -1.84
N ALA A 87 -8.38 -5.10 -2.74
CA ALA A 87 -8.92 -6.42 -2.42
C ALA A 87 -8.04 -7.20 -1.43
N TYR A 88 -6.71 -7.04 -1.53
CA TYR A 88 -5.77 -7.62 -0.58
C TYR A 88 -5.95 -7.04 0.83
N ALA A 89 -6.07 -5.71 0.95
CA ALA A 89 -6.38 -5.07 2.23
C ALA A 89 -7.73 -5.51 2.80
N ASP A 90 -8.71 -5.80 1.94
CA ASP A 90 -10.03 -6.29 2.35
C ASP A 90 -9.97 -7.70 2.92
N THR A 91 -9.17 -8.56 2.27
CA THR A 91 -8.92 -9.92 2.73
C THR A 91 -8.29 -9.91 4.11
N LEU A 92 -7.24 -9.10 4.31
CA LEU A 92 -6.57 -8.99 5.60
C LEU A 92 -7.50 -8.40 6.68
N ALA A 93 -8.33 -7.42 6.33
CA ALA A 93 -9.31 -6.84 7.23
C ALA A 93 -10.33 -7.88 7.70
N ALA A 94 -10.85 -8.69 6.77
CA ALA A 94 -11.78 -9.77 7.07
C ALA A 94 -11.14 -10.87 7.94
N MET A 95 -9.92 -11.30 7.61
CA MET A 95 -9.19 -12.34 8.35
C MET A 95 -8.87 -11.94 9.79
N THR A 96 -8.61 -10.64 10.01
CA THR A 96 -8.19 -10.12 11.32
C THR A 96 -9.35 -9.58 12.14
N GLY A 97 -10.57 -9.53 11.57
CA GLY A 97 -11.73 -8.91 12.20
C GLY A 97 -11.59 -7.40 12.41
N ARG A 98 -10.70 -6.73 11.66
CA ARG A 98 -10.38 -5.31 11.84
C ARG A 98 -10.90 -4.47 10.68
N GLY A 99 -11.21 -3.21 10.99
CA GLY A 99 -11.60 -2.24 9.97
C GLY A 99 -10.43 -1.88 9.04
N ARG A 100 -10.70 -1.84 7.74
CA ARG A 100 -9.75 -1.45 6.68
C ARG A 100 -8.94 -0.18 6.98
N PRO A 101 -9.52 0.91 7.55
CA PRO A 101 -8.74 2.12 7.81
C PRO A 101 -7.61 1.93 8.83
N SER A 102 -7.82 1.13 9.89
CA SER A 102 -6.77 0.80 10.86
C SER A 102 -5.70 -0.09 10.23
N LEU A 103 -6.13 -1.04 9.38
CA LEU A 103 -5.21 -2.00 8.78
C LEU A 103 -4.22 -1.35 7.80
N LEU A 104 -4.66 -0.33 7.05
CA LEU A 104 -3.75 0.45 6.19
C LEU A 104 -2.68 1.21 6.98
N LEU A 105 -2.97 1.63 8.22
CA LEU A 105 -1.96 2.21 9.10
C LEU A 105 -0.92 1.15 9.49
N ASP A 106 -1.37 -0.02 9.93
CA ASP A 106 -0.49 -1.14 10.27
C ASP A 106 0.39 -1.57 9.08
N MET A 107 -0.16 -1.54 7.86
CA MET A 107 0.57 -1.84 6.62
C MET A 107 1.72 -0.86 6.33
N VAL A 108 1.60 0.42 6.68
CA VAL A 108 2.72 1.38 6.53
C VAL A 108 3.90 0.92 7.36
N TYR A 109 3.63 0.56 8.62
CA TYR A 109 4.64 0.12 9.55
C TYR A 109 5.25 -1.22 9.15
N LEU A 110 4.41 -2.17 8.74
CA LEU A 110 4.88 -3.45 8.24
C LEU A 110 5.77 -3.25 7.01
N ALA A 111 5.34 -2.48 6.01
CA ALA A 111 6.13 -2.20 4.82
C ALA A 111 7.48 -1.55 5.19
N ALA A 112 7.47 -0.56 6.08
CA ALA A 112 8.70 0.09 6.53
C ALA A 112 9.66 -0.90 7.23
N SER A 113 9.15 -1.94 7.90
CA SER A 113 9.97 -2.97 8.55
C SER A 113 10.53 -4.03 7.60
N ARG A 114 9.93 -4.19 6.41
CA ARG A 114 10.29 -5.24 5.43
C ARG A 114 11.11 -4.70 4.26
N LEU A 115 10.89 -3.45 3.87
CA LEU A 115 11.52 -2.86 2.68
C LEU A 115 13.00 -2.54 2.89
N GLY A 116 13.85 -3.27 2.18
CA GLY A 116 15.28 -3.03 2.01
C GLY A 116 15.58 -1.97 0.94
N PRO A 117 16.82 -1.45 0.89
CA PRO A 117 17.26 -0.50 -0.15
C PRO A 117 16.99 -0.96 -1.58
N GLU A 118 17.22 -2.24 -1.87
CA GLU A 118 17.01 -2.89 -3.16
C GLU A 118 15.54 -2.87 -3.60
N ASP A 119 14.60 -3.03 -2.67
CA ASP A 119 13.18 -2.99 -2.97
C ASP A 119 12.77 -1.59 -3.44
N TYR A 120 13.32 -0.55 -2.81
CA TYR A 120 13.06 0.81 -3.23
C TYR A 120 13.57 1.11 -4.64
N GLU A 121 14.69 0.51 -5.05
CA GLU A 121 15.21 0.65 -6.42
C GLU A 121 14.24 0.06 -7.45
N THR A 122 13.70 -1.13 -7.18
CA THR A 122 12.69 -1.75 -8.07
C THR A 122 11.38 -0.97 -8.13
N MET A 123 11.07 -0.21 -7.07
CA MET A 123 9.85 0.58 -6.93
C MET A 123 10.01 2.06 -7.31
N ARG A 124 11.10 2.51 -7.93
CA ARG A 124 11.22 3.91 -8.42
C ARG A 124 10.20 4.20 -9.54
#